data_AF-A0A495XMV0-F1
#
_entry.id   AF-A0A495XMV0-F1
#
_cell.length_a   1.000
_cell.length_b   1.000
_cell.length_c   1.000
_cell.angle_alpha   90.00
_cell.angle_beta   90.00
_cell.angle_gamma   90.00
#
_symmetry.space_group_name_H-M   'P 1'
#
loop_
_entity.id
_entity.type
_entity.pdbx_description
1 polymer ?
#
loop_
_entity_poly.entity_id
_entity_poly.type
_entity_poly.pdbx_seq_one_letter_code
_entity_poly.pdbx_strand_id
1 'polypeptide(L)'
;MTTMRNPTADRYATLPDRALAAVLRAEDTAEEHHGLDPFERISCRLHRRWIHQCVHSPTHVVAITGHRWCRDCECPASISVDELLGDVVIRCTGCLRVPTTAATRQLVRACRASLAAATA
;
A
#
# COMPACT_ATOMS: atom_id res chain seq x y z
N MET A 1 7.60 -7.52 -37.49
CA MET A 1 7.97 -8.60 -36.54
C MET A 1 7.88 -8.05 -35.14
N THR A 2 6.73 -8.22 -34.50
CA THR A 2 6.46 -7.75 -33.12
C THR A 2 7.14 -8.73 -32.17
N THR A 3 8.10 -8.25 -31.38
CA THR A 3 8.74 -9.04 -30.33
C THR A 3 7.69 -9.43 -29.29
N MET A 4 7.36 -10.71 -29.21
CA MET A 4 6.63 -11.28 -28.07
C MET A 4 7.46 -11.00 -26.82
N ARG A 5 6.98 -10.10 -25.98
CA ARG A 5 7.53 -9.84 -24.65
C ARG A 5 7.47 -11.15 -23.86
N ASN A 6 8.63 -11.70 -23.50
CA ASN A 6 8.74 -12.90 -22.68
C ASN A 6 8.05 -12.64 -21.32
N PRO A 7 6.91 -13.29 -21.00
CA PRO A 7 6.10 -12.92 -19.84
C PRO A 7 6.71 -13.37 -18.50
N THR A 8 7.85 -14.05 -18.50
CA THR A 8 8.38 -14.81 -17.36
C THR A 8 9.68 -14.26 -16.78
N ALA A 9 10.16 -13.09 -17.21
CA ALA A 9 11.20 -12.39 -16.47
C ALA A 9 10.60 -11.97 -15.12
N ASP A 10 11.04 -12.62 -14.05
CA ASP A 10 10.64 -12.30 -12.69
C ASP A 10 10.82 -10.80 -12.44
N ARG A 11 9.68 -10.09 -12.35
CA ARG A 11 9.60 -8.63 -12.30
C ARG A 11 10.33 -8.03 -11.10
N TYR A 12 10.62 -8.85 -10.10
CA TYR A 12 11.22 -8.47 -8.84
C TYR A 12 12.61 -9.09 -8.61
N ALA A 13 13.18 -9.77 -9.62
CA ALA A 13 14.50 -10.41 -9.52
C ALA A 13 15.63 -9.43 -9.16
N THR A 14 15.50 -8.16 -9.54
CA THR A 14 16.49 -7.11 -9.27
C THR A 14 16.32 -6.43 -7.91
N LEU A 15 15.28 -6.76 -7.13
CA LEU A 15 15.10 -6.17 -5.81
C LEU A 15 16.12 -6.74 -4.81
N PRO A 16 16.85 -5.87 -4.08
CA PRO A 16 17.80 -6.32 -3.07
C PRO A 16 17.09 -6.97 -1.88
N ASP A 17 15.96 -6.40 -1.46
CA ASP A 17 15.10 -6.99 -0.43
C ASP A 17 14.37 -8.22 -1.01
N ARG A 18 14.86 -9.40 -0.63
CA ARG A 18 14.32 -10.68 -1.11
C ARG A 18 12.99 -11.04 -0.47
N ALA A 19 12.74 -10.60 0.77
CA ALA A 19 11.47 -10.79 1.44
C ALA A 19 10.37 -9.97 0.74
N LEU A 20 10.64 -8.70 0.48
CA LEU A 20 9.75 -7.84 -0.31
C LEU A 20 9.49 -8.41 -1.70
N ALA A 21 10.54 -8.90 -2.39
CA ALA A 21 10.38 -9.52 -3.70
C ALA A 21 9.46 -10.75 -3.66
N ALA A 22 9.57 -11.59 -2.63
CA ALA A 22 8.70 -12.75 -2.45
C ALA A 22 7.24 -12.34 -2.18
N VAL A 23 7.02 -11.36 -1.30
CA VAL A 23 5.69 -10.83 -0.99
C VAL A 23 5.04 -10.19 -2.22
N LEU A 24 5.77 -9.38 -2.98
CA LEU A 24 5.27 -8.77 -4.21
C LEU A 24 4.77 -9.82 -5.21
N ARG A 25 5.50 -10.93 -5.39
CA ARG A 25 5.05 -12.05 -6.24
C ARG A 25 3.81 -12.73 -5.69
N ALA A 26 3.82 -13.05 -4.40
CA ALA A 26 2.70 -13.75 -3.76
C ALA A 26 1.41 -12.92 -3.84
N GLU A 27 1.49 -11.62 -3.57
CA GLU A 27 0.36 -10.72 -3.70
C GLU A 27 -0.10 -10.55 -5.15
N ASP A 28 0.81 -10.50 -6.13
CA ASP A 28 0.42 -10.47 -7.55
C ASP A 28 -0.39 -11.71 -7.94
N THR A 29 0.06 -12.89 -7.53
CA THR A 29 -0.67 -14.14 -7.73
C THR A 29 -2.00 -14.13 -6.97
N ALA A 30 -2.05 -13.61 -5.74
CA ALA A 30 -3.26 -13.54 -4.94
C ALA A 30 -4.29 -12.55 -5.49
N GLU A 31 -3.87 -11.41 -6.04
CA GLU A 31 -4.77 -10.49 -6.73
C GLU A 31 -5.35 -11.14 -7.99
N GLU A 32 -4.49 -11.77 -8.81
CA GLU A 32 -4.89 -12.33 -10.11
C GLU A 32 -5.75 -13.60 -9.97
N HIS A 33 -5.55 -14.40 -8.92
CA HIS A 33 -6.15 -15.74 -8.82
C HIS A 33 -6.94 -16.00 -7.53
N HIS A 34 -6.79 -15.18 -6.50
CA HIS A 34 -7.40 -15.41 -5.18
C HIS A 34 -8.26 -14.24 -4.70
N GLY A 35 -8.41 -13.19 -5.50
CA GLY A 35 -9.28 -12.05 -5.21
C GLY A 35 -8.77 -11.17 -4.06
N LEU A 36 -7.46 -11.09 -3.86
CA LEU A 36 -6.88 -10.12 -2.93
C LEU A 36 -7.32 -8.70 -3.33
N ASP A 37 -7.89 -7.96 -2.38
CA ASP A 37 -8.20 -6.53 -2.59
C ASP A 37 -6.87 -5.76 -2.72
N PRO A 38 -6.68 -4.96 -3.78
CA PRO A 38 -5.48 -4.15 -3.95
C PRO A 38 -5.15 -3.22 -2.78
N PHE A 39 -6.16 -2.82 -2.00
CA PHE A 39 -5.97 -1.98 -0.81
C PHE A 39 -5.62 -2.78 0.46
N GLU A 40 -5.70 -4.11 0.45
CA GLU A 40 -5.19 -4.98 1.52
C GLU A 40 -3.73 -5.40 1.29
N ARG A 41 -3.12 -5.04 0.15
CA ARG A 41 -1.69 -5.29 -0.08
C ARG A 41 -0.83 -4.61 0.97
N ILE A 42 0.14 -5.36 1.49
CA ILE A 42 1.18 -4.88 2.40
C ILE A 42 2.43 -4.43 1.64
N SER A 43 2.52 -4.70 0.33
CA SER A 43 3.55 -4.17 -0.56
C SER A 43 2.95 -3.30 -1.67
N CYS A 44 3.75 -2.34 -2.15
CA CYS A 44 3.39 -1.49 -3.25
C CYS A 44 4.07 -1.97 -4.53
N ARG A 45 3.28 -2.54 -5.44
CA ARG A 45 3.75 -2.94 -6.78
C ARG A 45 4.31 -1.79 -7.61
N LEU A 46 3.75 -0.59 -7.47
CA LEU A 46 4.16 0.58 -8.25
C LEU A 46 5.57 1.05 -7.85
N HIS A 47 5.79 1.28 -6.56
CA HIS A 47 7.07 1.78 -6.04
C HIS A 47 8.07 0.65 -5.73
N ARG A 48 7.61 -0.61 -5.74
CA ARG A 48 8.37 -1.81 -5.36
C ARG A 48 8.99 -1.65 -3.96
N ARG A 49 8.15 -1.29 -3.01
CA ARG A 49 8.47 -1.04 -1.60
C ARG A 49 7.41 -1.67 -0.71
N TRP A 50 7.71 -1.82 0.57
CA TRP A 50 6.67 -2.05 1.57
C TRP A 50 5.70 -0.86 1.59
N ILE A 51 4.39 -1.09 1.75
CA ILE A 51 3.40 0.00 1.64
C ILE A 51 3.64 1.08 2.69
N HIS A 52 4.08 0.72 3.91
CA HIS A 52 4.41 1.70 4.96
C HIS A 52 5.49 2.71 4.54
N GLN A 53 6.40 2.32 3.63
CA GLN A 53 7.49 3.17 3.14
C GLN A 53 7.08 4.14 2.02
N CYS A 54 5.91 3.95 1.39
CA CYS A 54 5.48 4.78 0.27
C CYS A 54 4.05 5.33 0.36
N VAL A 55 3.25 4.89 1.34
CA VAL A 55 1.85 5.31 1.56
C VAL A 55 1.65 6.83 1.67
N HIS A 56 2.69 7.59 2.02
CA HIS A 56 2.70 9.04 2.06
C HIS A 56 2.57 9.69 0.66
N SER A 57 2.91 8.95 -0.40
CA SER A 57 2.87 9.43 -1.79
C SER A 57 1.45 9.80 -2.21
N PRO A 58 1.26 10.94 -2.91
CA PRO A 58 -0.03 11.32 -3.48
C PRO A 58 -0.62 10.26 -4.44
N THR A 59 0.24 9.43 -5.03
CA THR A 59 -0.19 8.33 -5.92
C THR A 59 -1.08 7.30 -5.23
N HIS A 60 -1.07 7.24 -3.90
CA HIS A 60 -1.93 6.35 -3.13
C HIS A 60 -3.23 7.01 -2.64
N VAL A 61 -3.53 8.23 -3.05
CA VAL A 61 -4.82 8.86 -2.73
C VAL A 61 -5.87 8.44 -3.76
N VAL A 62 -6.97 7.85 -3.29
CA VAL A 62 -8.10 7.45 -4.15
C VAL A 62 -9.40 8.02 -3.57
N ALA A 63 -9.81 9.18 -4.09
CA ALA A 63 -10.99 9.90 -3.59
C ALA A 63 -12.29 9.08 -3.73
N ILE A 64 -12.41 8.29 -4.80
CA ILE A 64 -13.59 7.45 -5.10
C ILE A 64 -13.83 6.45 -3.96
N THR A 65 -12.82 5.64 -3.64
CA THR A 65 -12.91 4.61 -2.60
C THR A 65 -12.77 5.18 -1.19
N GLY A 66 -12.26 6.40 -1.05
CA GLY A 66 -12.00 7.06 0.23
C GLY A 66 -10.61 6.74 0.81
N HIS A 67 -9.75 6.08 0.03
CA HIS A 67 -8.40 5.74 0.47
C HIS A 67 -7.54 7.01 0.62
N ARG A 68 -7.07 7.27 1.85
CA ARG A 68 -6.41 8.54 2.26
C ARG A 68 -7.20 9.78 1.85
N TRP A 69 -8.52 9.77 2.00
CA TRP A 69 -9.38 10.88 1.61
C TRP A 69 -10.36 11.27 2.72
N CYS A 70 -10.51 12.57 2.96
CA CYS A 70 -11.58 13.10 3.80
C CYS A 70 -12.77 13.48 2.92
N ARG A 71 -13.93 12.84 3.16
CA ARG A 71 -15.16 13.15 2.40
C ARG A 71 -15.75 14.51 2.78
N ASP A 72 -15.67 14.91 4.05
CA ASP A 72 -16.25 16.18 4.50
C ASP A 72 -15.47 17.41 3.99
N CYS A 73 -14.15 17.29 3.89
CA CYS A 73 -13.28 18.39 3.45
C CYS A 73 -12.88 18.28 1.98
N GLU A 74 -13.27 17.18 1.31
CA GLU A 74 -12.91 16.88 -0.08
C GLU A 74 -11.42 17.05 -0.36
N CYS A 75 -10.58 16.52 0.54
CA CYS A 75 -9.13 16.68 0.45
C CYS A 75 -8.37 15.41 0.84
N PRO A 76 -7.11 15.26 0.38
CA PRO A 76 -6.25 14.17 0.83
C PRO A 76 -6.04 14.22 2.35
N ALA A 77 -6.13 13.05 2.99
CA ALA A 77 -5.72 12.88 4.37
C ALA A 77 -4.21 12.63 4.45
N SER A 78 -3.55 13.23 5.43
CA SER A 78 -2.17 12.88 5.78
C SER A 78 -2.14 11.52 6.48
N ILE A 79 -0.99 10.85 6.37
CA ILE A 79 -0.66 9.64 7.11
C ILE A 79 0.70 9.87 7.73
N SER A 80 0.89 9.34 8.91
CA SER A 80 2.18 9.26 9.57
C SER A 80 2.36 7.82 10.01
N VAL A 81 3.53 7.27 9.72
CA VAL A 81 3.93 5.92 10.10
C VAL A 81 5.10 6.05 11.06
N ASP A 82 4.93 5.54 12.27
CA ASP A 82 6.00 5.35 13.24
C ASP A 82 6.52 3.92 13.09
N GLU A 83 7.67 3.76 12.43
CA GLU A 83 8.26 2.45 12.20
C GLU A 83 8.87 1.83 13.46
N LEU A 84 9.21 2.65 14.47
CA LEU A 84 9.79 2.19 15.72
C LEU A 84 8.73 1.60 16.65
N LEU A 85 7.60 2.29 16.80
CA LEU A 85 6.49 1.87 17.64
C LEU A 85 5.45 1.01 16.91
N GLY A 86 5.53 0.95 15.58
CA GLY A 86 4.57 0.22 14.76
C GLY A 86 3.22 0.93 14.59
N ASP A 87 3.16 2.25 14.86
CA ASP A 87 1.90 2.99 14.83
C ASP A 87 1.65 3.69 13.49
N VAL A 88 0.37 3.83 13.15
CA VAL A 88 -0.08 4.41 11.89
C VAL A 88 -1.27 5.31 12.16
N VAL A 89 -1.09 6.61 11.90
CA VAL A 89 -2.09 7.64 12.17
C VAL A 89 -2.47 8.34 10.88
N ILE A 90 -3.78 8.48 10.63
CA ILE A 90 -4.33 9.21 9.48
C ILE A 90 -5.13 10.42 9.98
N ARG A 91 -4.92 11.59 9.39
CA ARG A 91 -5.64 12.81 9.73
C ARG A 91 -6.02 13.60 8.48
N CYS A 92 -7.21 14.18 8.47
CA CYS A 92 -7.58 15.16 7.45
C CYS A 92 -6.66 16.38 7.56
N THR A 93 -6.18 16.91 6.43
CA THR A 93 -5.36 18.14 6.41
C THR A 93 -6.18 19.41 6.58
N GLY A 94 -7.50 19.37 6.32
CA GLY A 94 -8.42 20.48 6.54
C GLY A 94 -8.97 20.53 7.97
N CYS A 95 -9.72 19.51 8.38
CA CYS A 95 -10.40 19.50 9.68
C CYS A 95 -9.63 18.80 10.82
N LEU A 96 -8.45 18.23 10.54
CA LEU A 96 -7.58 17.53 11.52
C LEU A 96 -8.18 16.30 12.20
N ARG A 97 -9.44 15.95 11.88
CA ARG A 97 -10.11 14.74 12.36
C ARG A 97 -9.54 13.50 11.69
N VAL A 98 -9.59 12.37 12.40
CA VAL A 98 -9.28 11.06 11.85
C VAL A 98 -10.48 10.58 11.04
N PRO A 99 -10.36 10.37 9.71
CA PRO A 99 -11.46 9.81 8.94
C PRO A 99 -11.73 8.38 9.43
N THR A 100 -12.93 8.07 9.91
CA THR A 100 -13.28 6.74 10.45
C THR A 100 -13.90 5.82 9.40
N THR A 101 -13.46 5.93 8.14
CA THR A 101 -14.01 5.16 7.03
C THR A 101 -13.49 3.72 7.01
N ALA A 102 -14.15 2.83 6.27
CA ALA A 102 -13.66 1.47 6.06
C ALA A 102 -12.28 1.46 5.36
N ALA A 103 -12.10 2.32 4.35
CA ALA A 103 -10.83 2.47 3.63
C ALA A 103 -9.70 2.95 4.56
N THR A 104 -9.98 3.87 5.49
CA THR A 104 -9.00 4.29 6.50
C THR A 104 -8.57 3.14 7.40
N ARG A 105 -9.53 2.36 7.92
CA ARG A 105 -9.21 1.19 8.76
C ARG A 105 -8.41 0.14 7.99
N GLN A 106 -8.78 -0.11 6.74
CA GLN A 106 -8.06 -1.02 5.84
C GLN A 106 -6.62 -0.58 5.64
N LEU A 107 -6.39 0.70 5.32
CA LEU A 107 -5.04 1.21 5.15
C LEU A 107 -4.19 1.10 6.42
N VAL A 108 -4.76 1.43 7.59
CA VAL A 108 -4.04 1.27 8.87
C VAL A 108 -3.65 -0.18 9.11
N ARG A 109 -4.55 -1.14 8.83
CA ARG A 109 -4.24 -2.57 8.95
C ARG A 109 -3.14 -2.99 7.98
N ALA A 110 -3.25 -2.62 6.70
CA ALA A 110 -2.25 -2.95 5.68
C ALA A 110 -0.86 -2.39 6.02
N CYS A 111 -0.79 -1.13 6.48
CA CYS A 111 0.48 -0.53 6.93
C CYS A 111 1.07 -1.24 8.15
N ARG A 112 0.26 -1.61 9.15
CA ARG A 112 0.74 -2.36 10.32
C ARG A 112 1.23 -3.76 9.95
N ALA A 113 0.50 -4.47 9.10
CA ALA A 113 0.92 -5.77 8.59
C ALA A 113 2.21 -5.67 7.75
N SER A 114 2.36 -4.59 7.00
CA SER A 114 3.58 -4.27 6.26
C SER A 114 4.80 -4.07 7.17
N LEU A 115 4.64 -3.35 8.28
CA LEU A 115 5.70 -3.17 9.28
C LEU A 115 6.10 -4.51 9.92
N ALA A 116 5.11 -5.33 10.28
CA ALA A 116 5.33 -6.65 10.86
C ALA A 116 6.07 -7.58 9.88
N ALA A 117 5.70 -7.56 8.60
CA ALA A 117 6.34 -8.40 7.58
C ALA A 117 7.77 -7.95 7.24
N ALA A 118 8.07 -6.65 7.28
CA ALA A 118 9.40 -6.13 6.99
C ALA A 118 10.42 -6.35 8.12
N THR A 119 9.93 -6.71 9.31
CA THR A 119 10.75 -6.95 10.51
C THR A 119 10.82 -8.42 10.93
N ALA A 120 10.14 -9.30 10.19
CA ALA A 120 10.14 -10.75 10.38
C ALA A 120 11.34 -11.42 9.68
#